data_AF-A0A939T0N9-F1
#
_entry.id   AF-A0A939T0N9-F1
#
_cell.length_a   1.000
_cell.length_b   1.000
_cell.length_c   1.000
_cell.angle_alpha   90.00
_cell.angle_beta   90.00
_cell.angle_gamma   90.00
#
_symmetry.space_group_name_H-M   'P 1'
#
loop_
_entity.id
_entity.type
_entity.pdbx_description
1 polymer ?
#
loop_
_entity_poly.entity_id
_entity_poly.type
_entity_poly.pdbx_seq_one_letter_code
_entity_poly.pdbx_strand_id
1 'polypeptide(L)' 'MSPFLAAWIFWILMFFAIELPAVFNRQPGDTLSELIWGVFAVRGKPFGWQLRRLALLIGLGWLLAHLLTGGAV' A
#
# COMPACT_ATOMS: atom_id res chain seq x y z
N MET A 1 24.79 -3.79 -10.72
CA MET A 1 23.53 -3.82 -9.95
C MET A 1 22.47 -4.50 -10.79
N SER A 2 21.58 -5.34 -10.24
CA SER A 2 20.55 -5.98 -11.08
C SER A 2 19.53 -4.93 -11.58
N PRO A 3 18.98 -5.06 -12.80
CA PRO A 3 17.95 -4.14 -13.30
C PRO A 3 16.74 -4.02 -12.36
N PHE A 4 16.33 -5.13 -11.75
CA PHE A 4 15.25 -5.15 -10.76
C PHE A 4 15.58 -4.38 -9.49
N LEU A 5 16.82 -4.48 -8.98
CA LEU A 5 17.24 -3.69 -7.81
C LEU A 5 17.22 -2.18 -8.14
N ALA A 6 17.63 -1.80 -9.35
CA ALA A 6 17.52 -0.42 -9.82
C ALA A 6 16.06 0.06 -9.84
N ALA A 7 15.15 -0.75 -10.38
CA ALA A 7 13.73 -0.43 -10.41
C ALA A 7 13.15 -0.27 -9.00
N TRP A 8 13.51 -1.13 -8.05
CA TRP A 8 13.08 -1.00 -6.66
C TRP A 8 13.59 0.27 -5.99
N ILE A 9 14.86 0.62 -6.18
CA ILE A 9 15.43 1.87 -5.65
C ILE A 9 14.69 3.07 -6.22
N PHE A 10 14.49 3.10 -7.54
CA PHE A 10 13.78 4.18 -8.21
C PHE A 10 12.34 4.32 -7.69
N TRP A 11 11.64 3.20 -7.53
CA TRP A 11 10.28 3.18 -6.99
C TRP A 11 10.23 3.73 -5.55
N ILE A 12 11.18 3.36 -4.68
CA ILE A 12 11.27 3.89 -3.31
C ILE A 12 11.53 5.40 -3.32
N LEU A 13 12.42 5.88 -4.19
CA LEU A 13 12.69 7.32 -4.33
C LEU A 13 11.45 8.08 -4.82
N MET A 14 10.70 7.52 -5.77
CA MET A 14 9.42 8.09 -6.21
C MET A 14 8.41 8.14 -5.06
N PHE A 15 8.31 7.07 -4.26
CA PHE A 15 7.43 7.05 -3.09
C PHE A 15 7.76 8.21 -2.15
N PHE A 16 9.03 8.41 -1.79
CA PHE A 16 9.41 9.53 -0.92
C PHE A 16 9.16 10.89 -1.57
N ALA A 17 9.43 11.04 -2.86
CA ALA A 17 9.21 12.30 -3.58
C ALA A 17 7.74 12.73 -3.59
N ILE A 18 6.80 11.78 -3.57
CA ILE A 18 5.36 12.05 -3.56
C ILE A 18 4.82 12.14 -2.12
N GLU A 19 5.14 11.15 -1.28
CA GLU A 19 4.55 11.01 0.06
C GLU A 19 5.08 12.06 1.03
N LEU A 20 6.36 12.44 0.96
CA LEU A 20 6.92 13.43 1.91
C LEU A 20 6.20 14.79 1.78
N PRO A 21 6.11 15.42 0.59
CA PRO A 21 5.34 16.65 0.43
C PRO A 21 3.87 16.49 0.86
N ALA A 22 3.22 15.37 0.52
CA ALA A 22 1.82 15.11 0.91
C ALA A 22 1.63 15.06 2.43
N VAL A 23 2.57 14.43 3.15
CA VAL A 23 2.53 14.32 4.63
C VAL A 23 2.78 15.67 5.31
N PHE A 24 3.57 16.56 4.71
CA PHE A 24 3.84 17.90 5.24
C PHE A 24 2.78 18.93 4.81
N ASN A 25 2.19 18.79 3.63
CA ASN A 25 1.15 19.65 3.07
C ASN A 25 -0.18 18.90 2.95
N ARG A 26 -0.70 18.42 4.09
CA ARG A 26 -1.81 17.45 4.22
C ARG A 26 -3.14 17.89 3.60
N GLN A 27 -3.27 17.81 2.28
CA GLN A 27 -4.58 17.90 1.64
C GLN A 27 -5.28 16.54 1.65
N PRO A 28 -6.60 16.50 1.83
CA PRO A 28 -7.35 15.25 1.83
C PRO A 28 -7.18 14.48 0.53
N GLY A 29 -6.64 13.25 0.61
CA GLY A 29 -6.51 12.33 -0.52
C GLY A 29 -5.14 12.30 -1.19
N ASP A 30 -4.18 13.09 -0.70
CA ASP A 30 -2.85 13.20 -1.30
C ASP A 30 -1.92 12.06 -0.87
N THR A 31 -2.16 11.43 0.28
CA THR A 31 -1.25 10.38 0.80
C THR A 31 -1.61 9.00 0.28
N LEU A 32 -0.59 8.14 0.12
CA LEU A 32 -0.79 6.73 -0.23
C LEU A 32 -1.70 6.03 0.78
N SER A 33 -1.57 6.37 2.06
CA SER A 33 -2.41 5.79 3.13
C SER A 33 -3.90 6.09 2.91
N GLU A 34 -4.25 7.30 2.49
CA GLU A 34 -5.63 7.70 2.19
C GLU A 34 -6.17 7.01 0.94
N LEU A 35 -5.34 6.86 -0.09
CA LEU A 35 -5.67 6.06 -1.27
C LEU A 35 -5.98 4.61 -0.89
N ILE A 36 -5.11 3.98 -0.07
CA ILE A 36 -5.33 2.61 0.43
C ILE A 36 -6.63 2.52 1.22
N TRP A 37 -6.89 3.48 2.12
CA TRP A 37 -8.15 3.52 2.88
C TRP A 37 -9.36 3.68 1.99
N GLY A 38 -9.25 4.51 0.95
CA GLY A 38 -10.26 4.71 -0.07
C GLY A 38 -10.54 3.42 -0.85
N VAL A 39 -9.50 2.73 -1.33
CA VAL A 39 -9.57 1.49 -2.13
C VAL A 39 -10.09 0.30 -1.32
N PHE A 40 -9.73 0.19 -0.05
CA PHE A 40 -10.15 -0.94 0.79
C PHE A 40 -11.30 -0.63 1.74
N ALA A 41 -11.92 0.55 1.59
CA ALA A 41 -13.05 1.01 2.40
C ALA A 41 -12.74 0.92 3.91
N VAL A 42 -11.52 1.26 4.32
CA VAL A 42 -11.09 1.22 5.73
C VAL A 42 -11.91 2.22 6.56
N ARG A 43 -12.28 3.36 5.96
CA ARG A 43 -13.21 4.35 6.50
C ARG A 43 -14.55 4.27 5.77
N GLY A 44 -15.66 4.38 6.50
CA GLY A 44 -17.01 4.27 5.94
C GLY A 44 -17.44 2.84 5.59
N LYS A 45 -18.68 2.70 5.09
CA LYS A 45 -19.29 1.41 4.70
C LYS A 45 -20.01 1.49 3.34
N PRO A 46 -19.31 1.88 2.25
CA PRO A 46 -19.88 1.89 0.91
C PRO A 46 -20.25 0.47 0.45
N PHE A 47 -21.02 0.33 -0.64
CA PHE A 47 -21.32 -0.98 -1.21
C PHE A 47 -20.05 -1.82 -1.43
N GLY A 48 -20.09 -3.10 -1.04
CA GLY A 48 -18.96 -4.01 -1.15
C GLY A 48 -17.83 -3.80 -0.11
N TRP A 49 -18.01 -2.95 0.91
CA TRP A 49 -16.96 -2.66 1.90
C TRP A 49 -16.40 -3.91 2.61
N GLN A 50 -17.24 -4.92 2.87
CA GLN A 50 -16.81 -6.17 3.51
C GLN A 50 -15.81 -6.93 2.65
N LEU A 51 -16.11 -7.10 1.36
CA LEU A 51 -15.23 -7.80 0.42
C LEU A 51 -13.91 -7.05 0.23
N ARG A 52 -13.98 -5.72 0.13
CA ARG A 52 -12.79 -4.86 0.00
C ARG A 52 -11.88 -4.98 1.22
N ARG A 53 -12.44 -4.90 2.44
CA ARG A 53 -11.65 -5.11 3.67
C ARG A 53 -11.12 -6.54 3.80
N LEU A 54 -11.92 -7.53 3.43
CA LEU A 54 -11.51 -8.93 3.46
C LEU A 54 -10.32 -9.16 2.52
N ALA A 55 -10.36 -8.58 1.30
CA ALA A 55 -9.26 -8.64 0.35
C ALA A 55 -7.99 -8.00 0.91
N LEU A 56 -8.09 -6.86 1.60
CA LEU A 56 -6.95 -6.24 2.29
C LEU A 56 -6.36 -7.17 3.36
N LEU A 57 -7.22 -7.75 4.21
CA LEU A 57 -6.77 -8.64 5.30
C LEU A 57 -6.08 -9.89 4.77
N ILE A 58 -6.67 -10.54 3.77
CA ILE A 58 -6.08 -11.73 3.14
C ILE A 58 -4.76 -11.36 2.47
N GLY A 59 -4.72 -10.26 1.70
CA GLY A 59 -3.51 -9.82 1.00
C GLY A 59 -2.37 -9.47 1.95
N LEU A 60 -2.64 -8.75 3.04
CA LEU A 60 -1.63 -8.43 4.05
C LEU A 60 -1.19 -9.66 4.84
N GLY A 61 -2.13 -10.53 5.22
CA GLY A 61 -1.82 -11.78 5.91
C GLY A 61 -0.94 -12.69 5.05
N TRP A 62 -1.28 -12.84 3.78
CA TRP A 62 -0.48 -13.58 2.81
C TRP A 62 0.89 -12.93 2.61
N LEU A 63 0.98 -11.62 2.35
CA LEU A 63 2.25 -10.93 2.11
C LEU A 63 3.20 -11.08 3.31
N LEU A 64 2.71 -10.90 4.53
CA LEU A 64 3.50 -11.10 5.74
C LEU A 64 3.99 -12.55 5.85
N ALA A 65 3.10 -13.52 5.64
CA ALA A 65 3.46 -14.93 5.70
C ALA A 65 4.47 -15.32 4.60
N HIS A 66 4.26 -14.87 3.37
CA HIS A 66 5.14 -15.08 2.22
C HIS A 66 6.55 -14.54 2.51
N LEU A 67 6.65 -13.31 3.02
CA LEU A 67 7.94 -12.70 3.37
C LEU A 67 8.64 -13.41 4.53
N LEU A 68 7.92 -13.74 5.61
CA LEU A 68 8.50 -14.39 6.80
C LEU A 68 8.92 -15.84 6.56
N THR A 69 8.32 -16.50 5.57
CA THR A 69 8.63 -17.90 5.21
C THR A 69 9.62 -18.02 4.06
N GLY A 70 10.10 -16.90 3.50
CA GLY A 70 10.97 -16.91 2.33
C GLY A 70 10.26 -17.37 1.06
N GLY A 71 8.94 -17.20 0.98
CA GLY A 71 8.13 -17.45 -0.20
C GLY A 71 7.41 -18.81 -0.23
N ALA A 72 7.29 -19.49 0.91
CA ALA A 72 6.72 -20.84 0.98
C ALA A 72 5.18 -20.89 0.94
N VAL A 73 4.51 -19.75 1.12
CA VAL A 73 3.05 -19.60 1.08
C VAL A 73 2.63 -18.47 0.18
#